data_AF-A0A4R7FQY2-F1
#
_entry.id   AF-A0A4R7FQY2-F1
#
_cell.length_a   1.000
_cell.length_b   1.000
_cell.length_c   1.000
_cell.angle_alpha   90.00
_cell.angle_beta   90.00
_cell.angle_gamma   90.00
#
_symmetry.space_group_name_H-M   'P 1'
#
loop_
_entity.id
_entity.type
_entity.pdbx_description
1 polymer ?
#
loop_
_entity_poly.entity_id
_entity_poly.type
_entity_poly.pdbx_seq_one_letter_code
_entity_poly.pdbx_strand_id
1 'polypeptide(L)'
;MGAFIYGGSTTIPIEDRALAHLQLVVYAKLRAHESFAFTWKDEQGVGDGHGSVWISPGVPIQFKYAGSRDPSVNREWLRVLRDLANQPTGLRVVPEPTGKD
;
A
#
# COMPACT_ATOMS: atom_id res chain seq x y z
N MET A 1 -2.69 0.35 -13.87
CA MET A 1 -2.13 1.11 -12.73
C MET A 1 -3.15 2.07 -12.15
N GLY A 2 -3.57 1.82 -10.91
CA GLY A 2 -4.31 2.76 -10.09
C GLY A 2 -3.39 3.68 -9.31
N ALA A 3 -3.91 4.32 -8.27
CA ALA A 3 -3.16 5.22 -7.42
C ALA A 3 -3.61 5.16 -5.95
N PHE A 4 -2.62 5.21 -5.06
CA PHE A 4 -2.80 5.54 -3.66
C PHE A 4 -2.61 7.05 -3.47
N ILE A 5 -3.59 7.72 -2.87
CA ILE A 5 -3.57 9.17 -2.67
C ILE A 5 -3.67 9.45 -1.17
N TYR A 6 -2.72 10.21 -0.65
CA TYR A 6 -2.63 10.57 0.76
C TYR A 6 -2.62 12.09 0.96
N GLY A 7 -3.48 12.58 1.86
CA GLY A 7 -3.54 14.01 2.22
C GLY A 7 -3.93 14.95 1.08
N GLY A 8 -4.36 14.43 -0.07
CA GLY A 8 -4.74 15.20 -1.26
C GLY A 8 -3.57 15.73 -2.10
N SER A 9 -2.33 15.57 -1.66
CA SER A 9 -1.13 16.09 -2.36
C SER A 9 -0.16 15.01 -2.79
N THR A 10 -0.11 13.88 -2.07
CA THR A 10 0.78 12.76 -2.41
C THR A 10 0.01 11.73 -3.22
N THR A 11 0.43 11.51 -4.47
CA THR A 11 -0.14 10.48 -5.36
C THR A 11 0.95 9.48 -5.72
N ILE A 12 0.71 8.21 -5.43
CA ILE A 12 1.65 7.11 -5.68
C ILE A 12 0.99 6.12 -6.64
N PRO A 13 1.49 5.98 -7.88
CA PRO A 13 1.00 4.97 -8.82
C PRO A 13 1.27 3.57 -8.27
N ILE A 14 0.24 2.71 -8.29
CA ILE A 14 0.33 1.32 -7.81
C ILE A 14 -0.55 0.46 -8.71
N GLU A 15 -0.09 -0.73 -9.07
CA GLU A 15 -0.92 -1.68 -9.80
C GLU A 15 -2.18 -2.05 -9.02
N ASP A 16 -3.33 -2.11 -9.71
CA ASP A 16 -4.65 -2.27 -9.08
C ASP A 16 -4.68 -3.48 -8.14
N ARG A 17 -4.05 -4.58 -8.54
CA ARG A 17 -3.93 -5.79 -7.72
C ARG A 17 -3.19 -5.51 -6.41
N ALA A 18 -2.02 -4.86 -6.45
CA ALA A 18 -1.29 -4.51 -5.24
C ALA A 18 -2.05 -3.47 -4.40
N LEU A 19 -2.71 -2.51 -5.05
CA LEU A 19 -3.51 -1.47 -4.41
C LEU A 19 -4.66 -2.06 -3.59
N ALA A 20 -5.32 -3.13 -4.07
CA ALA A 20 -6.36 -3.84 -3.33
C ALA A 20 -5.84 -4.46 -2.03
N HIS A 21 -4.65 -5.08 -2.06
CA HIS A 21 -4.04 -5.65 -0.86
C HIS A 21 -3.60 -4.56 0.11
N LEU A 22 -3.02 -3.47 -0.42
CA LEU A 22 -2.64 -2.31 0.36
C LEU A 22 -3.86 -1.70 1.08
N GLN A 23 -4.98 -1.52 0.37
CA GLN A 23 -6.22 -0.98 0.92
C GLN A 23 -6.71 -1.79 2.12
N LEU A 24 -6.75 -3.11 2.01
CA LEU A 24 -7.20 -3.99 3.08
C LEU A 24 -6.31 -3.88 4.33
N VAL A 25 -4.98 -3.83 4.16
CA VAL A 25 -4.04 -3.68 5.29
C VAL A 25 -4.16 -2.29 5.93
N VAL A 26 -4.23 -1.23 5.13
CA VAL A 26 -4.39 0.15 5.62
C VAL A 26 -5.68 0.28 6.43
N TYR A 27 -6.80 -0.24 5.93
CA TYR A 27 -8.07 -0.24 6.66
C TYR A 27 -8.00 -1.03 7.96
N ALA A 28 -7.36 -2.20 7.97
CA ALA A 28 -7.22 -3.01 9.17
C ALA A 28 -6.44 -2.24 10.27
N LYS A 29 -5.31 -1.63 9.92
CA LYS A 29 -4.48 -0.87 10.88
C LYS A 29 -5.19 0.38 11.38
N LEU A 30 -5.83 1.15 10.50
CA LEU A 30 -6.57 2.36 10.91
C LEU A 30 -7.77 2.05 11.80
N ARG A 31 -8.48 0.93 11.56
CA ARG A 31 -9.56 0.46 12.46
C ARG A 31 -9.04 0.03 13.83
N ALA A 32 -7.79 -0.40 13.91
CA ALA A 32 -7.10 -0.69 15.16
C ALA A 32 -6.46 0.55 15.81
N HIS A 33 -6.69 1.76 15.25
CA HIS A 33 -6.04 3.01 15.66
C HIS A 33 -4.50 2.95 15.58
N GLU A 34 -3.94 2.09 14.74
CA GLU A 34 -2.51 1.97 14.53
C GLU A 34 -2.06 2.92 13.42
N SER A 35 -1.18 3.86 13.78
CA SER A 35 -0.46 4.68 12.80
C SER A 35 0.83 3.96 12.37
N PHE A 36 1.24 4.12 11.12
CA PHE A 36 2.38 3.41 10.57
C PHE A 36 2.98 4.16 9.38
N ALA A 37 4.24 3.88 9.05
CA ALA A 37 4.89 4.42 7.86
C ALA A 37 4.48 3.62 6.60
N PHE A 38 4.25 4.30 5.48
CA PHE A 38 4.15 3.72 4.15
C PHE A 38 5.26 4.29 3.27
N THR A 39 6.09 3.41 2.72
CA THR A 39 7.29 3.76 1.95
C THR A 39 7.20 3.12 0.56
N TRP A 40 7.60 3.87 -0.46
CA TRP A 40 7.65 3.41 -1.85
C TRP A 40 8.97 3.80 -2.50
N LYS A 41 9.29 3.14 -3.62
CA LYS A 41 10.38 3.55 -4.50
C LYS A 41 9.76 4.17 -5.74
N ASP A 42 10.40 5.21 -6.27
CA ASP A 42 10.00 5.77 -7.55
C ASP A 42 10.33 4.78 -8.68
N GLU A 43 9.58 4.85 -9.77
CA GLU A 43 9.83 4.01 -10.93
C GLU A 43 11.19 4.35 -11.57
N GLN A 44 11.86 3.32 -12.09
CA GLN A 44 13.13 3.46 -12.80
C GLN A 44 12.94 4.41 -13.99
N GLY A 45 13.62 5.57 -13.94
CA GLY A 45 13.57 6.60 -14.98
C GLY A 45 13.08 7.98 -14.53
N VAL A 46 12.45 8.08 -13.34
CA VAL A 46 12.09 9.38 -12.73
C VAL A 46 13.15 9.84 -11.72
N GLY A 47 13.90 8.90 -11.13
CA GLY A 47 15.05 9.10 -10.24
C GLY A 47 15.25 7.87 -9.33
N ASP A 48 16.41 7.73 -8.67
CA ASP A 48 16.66 6.68 -7.65
C ASP A 48 16.03 7.03 -6.29
N GLY A 49 14.93 7.78 -6.32
CA GLY A 49 14.23 8.28 -5.14
C GLY A 49 13.44 7.19 -4.42
N HIS A 50 13.24 7.41 -3.13
CA HIS A 50 12.20 6.74 -2.36
C HIS A 50 11.42 7.81 -1.59
N GLY A 51 10.12 7.56 -1.44
CA GLY A 51 9.25 8.42 -0.64
C GLY A 51 8.70 7.66 0.56
N SER A 52 8.34 8.39 1.60
CA SER A 52 7.67 7.83 2.77
C SER A 52 6.67 8.81 3.35
N VAL A 53 5.52 8.30 3.78
CA VAL A 53 4.50 9.06 4.52
C VAL A 53 4.16 8.36 5.82
N TRP A 54 3.84 9.14 6.85
CA TRP A 54 3.23 8.62 8.07
C TRP A 54 1.72 8.58 7.90
N ILE A 55 1.12 7.39 7.97
CA ILE A 55 -0.32 7.18 7.89
C ILE A 55 -0.91 7.23 9.30
N SER A 56 -1.89 8.11 9.51
CA SER A 56 -2.58 8.26 10.79
C SER A 56 -4.09 8.42 10.62
N PRO A 57 -4.90 8.06 11.63
CA PRO A 57 -6.32 8.38 11.65
C PRO A 57 -6.56 9.89 11.46
N GLY A 58 -7.56 10.25 10.65
CA GLY A 58 -7.97 11.64 10.43
C GLY A 58 -7.36 12.32 9.20
N VAL A 59 -6.37 11.72 8.52
CA VAL A 59 -5.88 12.22 7.23
C VAL A 59 -6.65 11.53 6.10
N PRO A 60 -7.16 12.26 5.10
CA PRO A 60 -7.86 11.65 3.97
C PRO A 60 -6.96 10.68 3.19
N ILE A 61 -7.51 9.50 2.88
CA ILE A 61 -6.87 8.47 2.07
C ILE A 61 -7.84 8.06 0.96
N GLN A 62 -7.35 7.97 -0.27
CA GLN A 62 -8.11 7.48 -1.41
C GLN A 62 -7.36 6.36 -2.14
N PHE A 63 -8.09 5.32 -2.52
CA PHE A 63 -7.64 4.24 -3.39
C PHE A 63 -8.39 4.39 -4.71
N LYS A 64 -7.69 4.83 -5.76
CA LYS A 64 -8.27 5.04 -7.09
C LYS A 64 -7.82 3.93 -8.02
N TYR A 65 -8.74 3.06 -8.41
CA TYR A 65 -8.48 1.97 -9.34
C TYR A 65 -8.60 2.44 -10.80
N ALA A 66 -7.78 1.88 -11.69
CA ALA A 66 -7.90 2.12 -13.12
C ALA A 66 -8.86 1.12 -13.80
N GLY A 67 -8.87 -0.13 -13.34
CA GLY A 67 -9.78 -1.17 -13.80
C GLY A 67 -11.20 -1.04 -13.23
N SER A 68 -12.17 -1.61 -13.94
CA SER A 68 -13.58 -1.66 -13.53
C SER A 68 -13.98 -2.91 -12.74
N ARG A 69 -13.08 -3.90 -12.64
CA ARG A 69 -13.29 -5.15 -11.89
C ARG A 69 -12.49 -5.12 -10.60
N ASP A 70 -13.08 -5.64 -9.53
CA ASP A 70 -12.38 -5.83 -8.26
C ASP A 70 -11.25 -6.86 -8.42
N PRO A 71 -9.99 -6.52 -8.06
CA PRO A 71 -8.89 -7.47 -8.10
C PRO A 71 -9.10 -8.62 -7.10
N SER A 72 -8.72 -9.85 -7.50
CA SER A 72 -8.73 -10.98 -6.57
C SER A 72 -7.68 -10.83 -5.47
N VAL A 73 -8.03 -11.29 -4.27
CA VAL A 73 -7.23 -11.12 -3.06
C VAL A 73 -6.48 -12.42 -2.72
N ASN A 74 -5.18 -12.30 -2.49
CA ASN A 74 -4.27 -13.32 -1.99
C ASN A 74 -4.05 -13.11 -0.48
N ARG A 75 -4.48 -14.10 0.31
CA ARG A 75 -4.41 -14.05 1.78
C ARG A 75 -2.99 -14.05 2.32
N GLU A 76 -2.06 -14.73 1.65
CA GLU A 76 -0.66 -14.76 2.07
C GLU A 76 -0.01 -13.39 1.85
N TRP A 77 -0.35 -12.73 0.74
CA TRP A 77 0.11 -11.37 0.51
C TRP A 77 -0.39 -10.40 1.58
N LEU A 78 -1.65 -10.52 2.01
CA LEU A 78 -2.17 -9.72 3.14
C LEU A 78 -1.40 -9.95 4.43
N ARG A 79 -1.03 -11.21 4.73
CA ARG A 79 -0.21 -11.54 5.91
C ARG A 79 1.14 -10.84 5.82
N VAL A 80 1.87 -11.03 4.72
CA VAL A 80 3.18 -10.42 4.48
C VAL A 80 3.11 -8.90 4.60
N LEU A 81 2.14 -8.25 3.94
CA LEU A 81 2.01 -6.79 3.99
C LEU A 81 1.66 -6.29 5.39
N ARG A 82 0.76 -6.97 6.12
CA ARG A 82 0.44 -6.61 7.50
C ARG A 82 1.67 -6.69 8.40
N ASP A 83 2.48 -7.74 8.24
CA ASP A 83 3.69 -7.94 9.03
C ASP A 83 4.74 -6.87 8.70
N LEU A 84 4.87 -6.47 7.43
CA LEU A 84 5.69 -5.33 7.00
C LEU A 84 5.23 -4.00 7.59
N ALA A 85 3.92 -3.77 7.67
CA ALA A 85 3.35 -2.55 8.24
C ALA A 85 3.61 -2.39 9.75
N ASN A 86 4.10 -3.45 10.42
CA ASN A 86 4.54 -3.41 11.82
C ASN A 86 6.06 -3.22 11.95
N GLN A 87 6.81 -3.19 10.85
CA GLN A 87 8.27 -3.01 10.88
C GLN A 87 8.65 -1.53 10.98
N PRO A 88 9.82 -1.20 11.56
CA PRO A 88 10.32 0.18 11.61
C PRO A 88 10.50 0.83 10.23
N THR A 89 10.79 0.03 9.20
CA THR A 89 10.91 0.49 7.81
C THR A 89 9.56 0.83 7.16
N GLY A 90 8.45 0.54 7.83
CA GLY A 90 7.10 0.75 7.31
C GLY A 90 6.62 -0.29 6.30
N LEU A 91 5.33 -0.16 5.98
CA LEU A 91 4.66 -0.87 4.89
C LEU A 91 5.30 -0.48 3.57
N ARG A 92 5.57 -1.48 2.72
CA ARG A 92 6.00 -1.30 1.34
C ARG A 92 5.34 -2.36 0.48
N VAL A 93 5.04 -2.04 -0.76
CA VAL A 93 4.56 -3.04 -1.72
C VAL A 93 5.71 -3.99 -2.03
N VAL A 94 5.43 -5.29 -1.96
CA VAL A 94 6.35 -6.39 -2.31
C VAL A 94 5.69 -7.27 -3.36
N PRO A 95 6.46 -8.04 -4.15
CA PRO A 95 5.90 -9.01 -5.09
C PRO A 95 4.91 -9.96 -4.42
N GLU A 96 3.88 -10.37 -5.17
CA GLU A 96 2.89 -11.33 -4.67
C GLU A 96 3.57 -12.66 -4.29
N PRO A 97 3.35 -13.18 -3.07
CA PRO A 97 3.85 -14.49 -2.70
C PRO A 97 3.24 -15.57 -3.60
N THR A 98 4.08 -16.28 -4.33
CA THR A 98 3.70 -17.52 -5.00
C THR A 98 3.67 -18.60 -3.92
N GLY A 99 2.51 -19.18 -3.61
CA GLY A 99 2.31 -20.15 -2.52
C GLY A 99 3.04 -21.50 -2.69
N LYS A 100 4.35 -21.46 -2.95
CA LYS A 100 5.29 -22.56 -2.81
C LYS A 100 6.02 -22.33 -1.50
N ASP A 101 5.42 -22.80 -0.42
CA ASP A 101 6.09 -23.36 0.77
C ASP A 101 5.04 -24.16 1.56
#